data_AF-A0A231H0Y0-F1
#
_entry.id   AF-A0A231H0Y0-F1
#
_cell.length_a   1.000
_cell.length_b   1.000
_cell.length_c   1.000
_cell.angle_alpha   90.00
_cell.angle_beta   90.00
_cell.angle_gamma   90.00
#
_symmetry.space_group_name_H-M   'P 1'
#
loop_
_entity.id
_entity.type
_entity.pdbx_description
1 polymer ?
#
loop_
_entity_poly.entity_id
_entity_poly.type
_entity_poly.pdbx_seq_one_letter_code
_entity_poly.pdbx_strand_id
1 'polypeptide(L)'
;MSRAHRSRTAAPSPAASPGEPSRSAVPVLAGRASLAGILTPRDRWLLAMLYEHRVLTTTQISALAFPAVRRATRRLLKLHEAGVIDRFRPHRPVGTAPWHWTLAPAGAAVLAAEHGLDPRELRWRHDRALSMAYSLRLDHDIGVADWFTTLATDPHLPATLTTWWSPTRCARLWGDLARPDGYGRLTPTASGPVGIEFFLEYDCGTESLTQVTRKLGGYANLAAATGLTTPLLVWLPTSQREATARTALAATAAGLEHPDTVSIATAAADHQPGMGPAGPVWLPLHPAPARPRPRITVTALASAWPRLRLTTASHSEATAADQRVVIAAPPPRPPEQETR
;
A
#
# COMPACT_ATOMS: atom_id res chain seq x y z
N MET A 1 -22.98 51.69 -60.03
CA MET A 1 -22.33 52.75 -59.23
C MET A 1 -21.48 52.09 -58.15
N SER A 2 -20.29 52.65 -57.97
CA SER A 2 -19.10 52.17 -57.25
C SER A 2 -19.33 51.56 -55.85
N ARG A 3 -18.60 50.49 -55.51
CA ARG A 3 -17.91 50.37 -54.21
C ARG A 3 -16.85 49.25 -54.17
N ALA A 4 -15.60 49.69 -54.27
CA ALA A 4 -14.39 49.27 -53.55
C ALA A 4 -14.30 47.80 -53.05
N HIS A 5 -13.48 47.00 -53.75
CA HIS A 5 -12.85 45.82 -53.15
C HIS A 5 -11.45 46.22 -52.66
N ARG A 6 -11.32 46.40 -51.33
CA ARG A 6 -10.02 46.61 -50.67
C ARG A 6 -9.25 45.30 -50.65
N SER A 7 -8.04 45.34 -51.18
CA SER A 7 -6.99 44.35 -50.99
C SER A 7 -6.78 44.07 -49.49
N ARG A 8 -6.86 42.80 -49.10
CA ARG A 8 -6.43 42.33 -47.78
C ARG A 8 -5.13 41.56 -47.97
N THR A 9 -4.05 42.17 -47.50
CA THR A 9 -2.70 41.63 -47.39
C THR A 9 -2.70 40.36 -46.54
N ALA A 10 -2.02 39.32 -47.04
CA ALA A 10 -1.75 38.09 -46.32
C ALA A 10 -0.79 38.35 -45.15
N ALA A 11 -1.17 37.92 -43.95
CA ALA A 11 -0.27 37.84 -42.80
C ALA A 11 0.48 36.49 -42.85
N PRO A 12 1.78 36.45 -42.52
CA PRO A 12 2.53 35.19 -42.49
C PRO A 12 2.15 34.35 -41.26
N SER A 13 1.95 33.05 -41.48
CA SER A 13 1.79 32.03 -40.44
C SER A 13 3.00 32.01 -39.48
N PRO A 14 2.79 31.84 -38.17
CA PRO A 14 3.89 31.60 -37.24
C PRO A 14 4.48 30.21 -37.48
N ALA A 15 5.82 30.17 -37.49
CA ALA A 15 6.65 29.02 -37.73
C ALA A 15 6.34 27.84 -36.80
N ALA A 16 6.33 26.64 -37.39
CA ALA A 16 6.27 25.38 -36.69
C ALA A 16 7.52 25.19 -35.79
N SER A 17 7.31 24.93 -34.51
CA SER A 17 8.34 24.44 -33.61
C SER A 17 8.82 23.04 -34.07
N PRO A 18 10.12 22.72 -34.02
CA PRO A 18 10.61 21.42 -34.45
C PRO A 18 10.11 20.32 -33.50
N GLY A 19 9.49 19.30 -34.09
CA GLY A 19 8.98 18.14 -33.39
C GLY A 19 10.10 17.33 -32.71
N GLU A 20 9.81 16.87 -31.50
CA GLU A 20 10.60 15.87 -30.81
C GLU A 20 10.71 14.59 -31.66
N PRO A 21 11.88 13.94 -31.71
CA PRO A 21 12.06 12.74 -32.51
C PRO A 21 11.25 11.57 -31.92
N SER A 22 10.31 11.08 -32.72
CA SER A 22 9.66 9.78 -32.56
C SER A 22 10.72 8.68 -32.37
N ARG A 23 10.78 8.10 -31.18
CA ARG A 23 11.70 7.01 -30.86
C ARG A 23 11.21 5.71 -31.52
N SER A 24 11.91 5.35 -32.61
CA SER A 24 11.83 4.06 -33.31
C SER A 24 11.89 2.85 -32.37
N ALA A 25 11.06 1.85 -32.63
CA ALA A 25 10.78 0.69 -31.79
C ALA A 25 11.85 -0.42 -31.78
N VAL A 26 13.05 -0.20 -32.34
CA VAL A 26 14.13 -1.20 -32.35
C VAL A 26 15.45 -0.56 -31.91
N PRO A 27 15.59 -0.30 -30.60
CA PRO A 27 16.66 -0.90 -29.78
C PRO A 27 16.18 -1.27 -28.35
N VAL A 28 14.88 -1.55 -28.18
CA VAL A 28 14.27 -1.74 -26.85
C VAL A 28 14.67 -3.08 -26.21
N LEU A 29 14.86 -4.15 -26.99
CA LEU A 29 15.20 -5.49 -26.46
C LEU A 29 16.66 -5.61 -25.99
N ALA A 30 17.62 -5.07 -26.75
CA ALA A 30 19.02 -5.02 -26.33
C ALA A 30 19.22 -4.14 -25.09
N GLY A 31 18.49 -3.00 -25.01
CA GLY A 31 18.41 -2.18 -23.81
C GLY A 31 17.81 -2.93 -22.62
N ARG A 32 16.76 -3.73 -22.81
CA ARG A 32 16.12 -4.52 -21.74
C ARG A 32 17.01 -5.65 -21.19
N ALA A 33 17.72 -6.38 -22.05
CA ALA A 33 18.68 -7.41 -21.62
C ALA A 33 19.86 -6.78 -20.84
N SER A 34 20.34 -5.61 -21.28
CA SER A 34 21.33 -4.81 -20.56
C SER A 34 20.81 -4.34 -19.19
N LEU A 35 19.55 -3.87 -19.10
CA LEU A 35 18.92 -3.49 -17.84
C LEU A 35 18.80 -4.67 -16.86
N ALA A 36 18.42 -5.87 -17.34
CA ALA A 36 18.36 -7.06 -16.49
C ALA A 36 19.74 -7.43 -15.89
N GLY A 37 20.84 -7.18 -16.60
CA GLY A 37 22.20 -7.37 -16.08
C GLY A 37 22.65 -6.32 -15.04
N ILE A 38 21.97 -5.16 -14.94
CA ILE A 38 22.40 -4.01 -14.11
C ILE A 38 21.59 -3.87 -12.81
N LEU A 39 20.40 -4.48 -12.75
CA LEU A 39 19.56 -4.45 -11.56
C LEU A 39 20.09 -5.41 -10.49
N THR A 40 20.14 -4.93 -9.25
CA THR A 40 20.47 -5.74 -8.07
C THR A 40 19.21 -6.46 -7.57
N PRO A 41 19.34 -7.49 -6.70
CA PRO A 41 18.18 -8.10 -6.04
C PRO A 41 17.29 -7.08 -5.31
N ARG A 42 17.87 -6.04 -4.70
CA ARG A 42 17.11 -4.95 -4.06
C ARG A 42 16.30 -4.14 -5.06
N ASP A 43 16.82 -3.88 -6.26
CA ASP A 43 16.06 -3.10 -7.25
C ASP A 43 14.91 -3.91 -7.81
N ARG A 44 15.10 -5.22 -8.05
CA ARG A 44 14.03 -6.14 -8.44
C ARG A 44 12.92 -6.19 -7.40
N TRP A 45 13.31 -6.31 -6.12
CA TRP A 45 12.38 -6.19 -4.99
C TRP A 45 11.60 -4.86 -5.03
N LEU A 46 12.28 -3.75 -5.31
CA LEU A 46 11.63 -2.44 -5.42
C LEU A 46 10.64 -2.38 -6.59
N LEU A 47 10.96 -2.97 -7.74
CA LEU A 47 10.02 -3.05 -8.88
C LEU A 47 8.76 -3.82 -8.48
N ALA A 48 8.90 -4.94 -7.78
CA ALA A 48 7.77 -5.72 -7.27
C ALA A 48 6.96 -4.94 -6.21
N MET A 49 7.61 -4.20 -5.30
CA MET A 49 6.93 -3.32 -4.34
C MET A 49 6.14 -2.21 -5.03
N LEU A 50 6.70 -1.59 -6.08
CA LEU A 50 6.02 -0.55 -6.84
C LEU A 50 4.91 -1.10 -7.75
N TYR A 51 5.00 -2.36 -8.18
CA TYR A 51 3.88 -3.06 -8.80
C TYR A 51 2.75 -3.30 -7.79
N GLU A 52 3.09 -3.78 -6.59
CA GLU A 52 2.14 -4.13 -5.54
C GLU A 52 1.41 -2.91 -4.97
N HIS A 53 2.16 -1.89 -4.55
CA HIS A 53 1.65 -0.72 -3.83
C HIS A 53 1.42 0.49 -4.73
N ARG A 54 1.84 0.41 -6.00
CA ARG A 54 1.70 1.43 -7.06
C ARG A 54 2.50 2.71 -6.85
N VAL A 55 2.60 3.19 -5.61
CA VAL A 55 3.38 4.36 -5.23
C VAL A 55 4.06 4.14 -3.87
N LEU A 56 5.31 4.57 -3.75
CA LEU A 56 6.01 4.70 -2.46
C LEU A 56 6.85 5.98 -2.45
N THR A 57 7.01 6.61 -1.29
CA THR A 57 7.83 7.82 -1.15
C THR A 57 9.32 7.48 -1.01
N THR A 58 10.19 8.46 -1.27
CA THR A 58 11.63 8.34 -0.94
C THR A 58 11.86 7.94 0.50
N THR A 59 11.07 8.49 1.45
CA THR A 59 11.22 8.22 2.88
C THR A 59 10.89 6.75 3.19
N GLN A 60 9.76 6.25 2.66
CA GLN A 60 9.34 4.86 2.82
C GLN A 60 10.37 3.89 2.23
N ILE A 61 10.78 4.11 0.97
CA ILE A 61 11.77 3.24 0.31
C ILE A 61 13.10 3.27 1.06
N SER A 62 13.52 4.45 1.54
CA SER A 62 14.75 4.59 2.33
C SER A 62 14.69 3.75 3.60
N ALA A 63 13.61 3.86 4.37
CA ALA A 63 13.43 3.10 5.61
C ALA A 63 13.42 1.59 5.37
N LEU A 64 12.71 1.14 4.33
CA LEU A 64 12.56 -0.28 4.01
C LEU A 64 13.85 -0.94 3.51
N ALA A 65 14.66 -0.23 2.73
CA ALA A 65 15.66 -0.89 1.91
C ALA A 65 17.07 -0.31 1.95
N PHE A 66 17.27 0.82 2.63
CA PHE A 66 18.57 1.49 2.63
C PHE A 66 19.01 1.89 4.03
N PRO A 67 20.31 1.76 4.36
CA PRO A 67 20.84 2.21 5.65
C PRO A 67 20.90 3.75 5.78
N ALA A 68 20.78 4.47 4.66
CA ALA A 68 20.83 5.93 4.64
C ALA A 68 20.05 6.51 3.45
N VAL A 69 19.30 7.59 3.71
CA VAL A 69 18.49 8.30 2.70
C VAL A 69 19.32 8.74 1.49
N ARG A 70 20.55 9.23 1.69
CA ARG A 70 21.43 9.64 0.58
C ARG A 70 21.78 8.49 -0.37
N ARG A 71 21.90 7.25 0.15
CA ARG A 71 22.13 6.07 -0.69
C ARG A 71 20.89 5.72 -1.50
N ALA A 72 19.72 5.75 -0.87
CA ALA A 72 18.43 5.55 -1.52
C ALA A 72 18.24 6.55 -2.67
N THR A 73 18.35 7.86 -2.40
CA THR A 73 18.16 8.91 -3.42
C THR A 73 19.06 8.73 -4.63
N ARG A 74 20.35 8.41 -4.42
CA ARG A 74 21.27 8.15 -5.54
C ARG A 74 20.89 6.91 -6.34
N ARG A 75 20.47 5.82 -5.68
CA ARG A 75 20.05 4.61 -6.40
C ARG A 75 18.76 4.84 -7.17
N LEU A 76 17.76 5.47 -6.54
CA LEU A 76 16.47 5.80 -7.16
C LEU A 76 16.63 6.70 -8.38
N LEU A 77 17.53 7.68 -8.33
CA LEU A 77 17.82 8.51 -9.50
C LEU A 77 18.39 7.69 -10.67
N LYS A 78 19.34 6.78 -10.42
CA LYS A 78 19.89 5.88 -11.46
C LYS A 78 18.81 4.98 -12.06
N LEU A 79 17.92 4.43 -11.24
CA LEU A 79 16.81 3.59 -11.71
C LEU A 79 15.82 4.40 -12.56
N HIS A 80 15.62 5.66 -12.23
CA HIS A 80 14.77 6.56 -13.00
C HIS A 80 15.39 6.98 -14.33
N GLU A 81 16.68 7.32 -14.34
CA GLU A 81 17.43 7.58 -15.58
C GLU A 81 17.43 6.35 -16.51
N ALA A 82 17.44 5.15 -15.94
CA ALA A 82 17.30 3.89 -16.66
C ALA A 82 15.85 3.59 -17.12
N GLY A 83 14.87 4.41 -16.74
CA GLY A 83 13.46 4.28 -17.12
C GLY A 83 12.74 3.09 -16.49
N VAL A 84 13.29 2.47 -15.44
CA VAL A 84 12.65 1.33 -14.75
C VAL A 84 11.69 1.76 -13.64
N ILE A 85 11.87 2.97 -13.10
CA ILE A 85 10.92 3.64 -12.22
C ILE A 85 10.68 5.07 -12.70
N ASP A 86 9.51 5.62 -12.40
CA ASP A 86 9.17 7.03 -12.63
C ASP A 86 8.94 7.73 -11.30
N ARG A 87 8.87 9.07 -11.33
CA ARG A 87 8.63 9.87 -10.14
C ARG A 87 7.77 11.08 -10.43
N PHE A 88 7.05 11.50 -9.41
CA PHE A 88 6.37 12.79 -9.39
C PHE A 88 6.48 13.43 -8.00
N ARG A 89 6.10 14.70 -7.91
CA ARG A 89 5.89 15.40 -6.65
C ARG A 89 4.51 16.04 -6.68
N PRO A 90 3.62 15.71 -5.74
CA PRO A 90 2.36 16.42 -5.65
C PRO A 90 2.65 17.88 -5.27
N HIS A 91 1.87 18.80 -5.84
CA HIS A 91 1.93 20.20 -5.46
C HIS A 91 1.46 20.35 -4.01
N ARG A 92 2.21 21.11 -3.20
CA ARG A 92 1.79 21.48 -1.85
C ARG A 92 1.83 23.00 -1.70
N PRO A 93 0.80 23.62 -1.08
CA PRO A 93 0.78 25.06 -0.84
C PRO A 93 1.94 25.54 0.04
N VAL A 94 2.45 24.68 0.94
CA VAL A 94 3.55 24.98 1.86
C VAL A 94 4.52 23.81 1.92
N GLY A 95 5.82 24.12 1.90
CA GLY A 95 6.91 23.13 2.03
C GLY A 95 7.19 22.34 0.75
N THR A 96 7.97 21.27 0.88
CA THR A 96 8.26 20.35 -0.23
C THR A 96 7.81 18.94 0.12
N ALA A 97 7.10 18.29 -0.79
CA ALA A 97 6.77 16.87 -0.65
C ALA A 97 7.99 16.00 -1.02
N PRO A 98 8.16 14.83 -0.39
CA PRO A 98 9.13 13.84 -0.86
C PRO A 98 8.80 13.42 -2.30
N TRP A 99 9.81 12.90 -3.03
CA TRP A 99 9.53 12.26 -4.32
C TRP A 99 8.65 11.03 -4.09
N HIS A 100 7.63 10.89 -4.94
CA HIS A 100 6.77 9.72 -5.03
C HIS A 100 7.24 8.91 -6.22
N TRP A 101 7.50 7.63 -6.02
CA TRP A 101 8.07 6.73 -7.02
C TRP A 101 7.01 5.73 -7.47
N THR A 102 6.99 5.44 -8.76
CA THR A 102 6.07 4.48 -9.39
C THR A 102 6.83 3.58 -10.34
N LEU A 103 6.25 2.43 -10.69
CA LEU A 103 6.83 1.55 -11.71
C LEU A 103 6.78 2.23 -13.08
N ALA A 104 7.85 2.14 -13.88
CA ALA A 104 7.88 2.66 -15.25
C ALA A 104 7.85 1.51 -16.29
N PRO A 105 7.61 1.79 -17.58
CA PRO A 105 7.39 0.76 -18.59
C PRO A 105 8.56 -0.23 -18.74
N ALA A 106 9.81 0.22 -18.59
CA ALA A 106 10.96 -0.68 -18.68
C ALA A 106 11.03 -1.61 -17.45
N GLY A 107 10.69 -1.11 -16.25
CA GLY A 107 10.66 -1.89 -15.02
C GLY A 107 9.52 -2.91 -15.03
N ALA A 108 8.35 -2.54 -15.54
CA ALA A 108 7.25 -3.47 -15.76
C ALA A 108 7.65 -4.59 -16.75
N ALA A 109 8.39 -4.26 -17.82
CA ALA A 109 8.87 -5.26 -18.76
C ALA A 109 9.90 -6.23 -18.12
N VAL A 110 10.81 -5.72 -17.27
CA VAL A 110 11.73 -6.56 -16.50
C VAL A 110 10.96 -7.49 -15.56
N LEU A 111 10.02 -6.94 -14.79
CA LEU A 111 9.21 -7.72 -13.85
C LEU A 111 8.40 -8.81 -14.55
N ALA A 112 7.80 -8.51 -15.71
CA ALA A 112 7.10 -9.51 -16.51
C ALA A 112 8.04 -10.65 -16.94
N ALA A 113 9.20 -10.30 -17.48
CA ALA A 113 10.19 -11.27 -17.94
C ALA A 113 10.69 -12.18 -16.81
N GLU A 114 10.92 -11.65 -15.60
CA GLU A 114 11.33 -12.44 -14.43
C GLU A 114 10.30 -13.48 -14.00
N HIS A 115 9.03 -13.22 -14.28
CA HIS A 115 7.93 -14.14 -14.00
C HIS A 115 7.50 -14.97 -15.22
N GLY A 116 8.21 -14.88 -16.36
CA GLY A 116 7.87 -15.60 -17.58
C GLY A 116 6.58 -15.11 -18.26
N LEU A 117 6.21 -13.84 -18.03
CA LEU A 117 4.97 -13.23 -18.51
C LEU A 117 5.23 -12.23 -19.65
N ASP A 118 4.24 -12.04 -20.52
CA ASP A 118 4.15 -10.86 -21.38
C ASP A 118 3.78 -9.62 -20.52
N PRO A 119 4.34 -8.43 -20.78
CA PRO A 119 3.99 -7.22 -20.04
C PRO A 119 2.49 -6.90 -19.95
N ARG A 120 1.68 -7.34 -20.93
CA ARG A 120 0.22 -7.17 -20.92
C ARG A 120 -0.46 -8.02 -19.85
N GLU A 121 0.12 -9.18 -19.52
CA GLU A 121 -0.41 -10.10 -18.51
C GLU A 121 -0.29 -9.54 -17.09
N LEU A 122 0.65 -8.61 -16.85
CA LEU A 122 0.78 -7.89 -15.57
C LEU A 122 -0.47 -7.11 -15.19
N ARG A 123 -1.36 -6.79 -16.14
CA ARG A 123 -2.53 -5.90 -15.94
C ARG A 123 -2.13 -4.54 -15.34
N TRP A 124 -0.88 -4.13 -15.57
CA TRP A 124 -0.34 -2.82 -15.18
C TRP A 124 -0.53 -1.82 -16.33
N ARG A 125 -0.79 -0.55 -15.99
CA ARG A 125 -0.99 0.53 -16.97
C ARG A 125 -0.24 1.78 -16.54
N HIS A 126 0.67 2.23 -17.39
CA HIS A 126 1.49 3.42 -17.14
C HIS A 126 0.66 4.69 -16.88
N ASP A 127 -0.35 4.96 -17.71
CA ASP A 127 -1.19 6.16 -17.54
C ASP A 127 -1.88 6.21 -16.17
N ARG A 128 -2.25 5.03 -15.62
CA ARG A 128 -2.85 4.94 -14.28
C ARG A 128 -1.83 5.12 -13.16
N ALA A 129 -0.54 4.90 -13.42
CA ALA A 129 0.53 5.22 -12.47
C ALA A 129 0.79 6.73 -12.46
N LEU A 130 0.81 7.36 -13.63
CA LEU A 130 0.96 8.82 -13.75
C LEU A 130 -0.25 9.58 -13.17
N SER A 131 -1.47 9.07 -13.34
CA SER A 131 -2.67 9.69 -12.77
C SER A 131 -2.69 9.73 -11.24
N MET A 132 -1.82 8.96 -10.57
CA MET A 132 -1.72 8.98 -9.11
C MET A 132 -1.29 10.34 -8.56
N ALA A 133 -0.54 11.12 -9.34
CA ALA A 133 -0.16 12.48 -8.97
C ALA A 133 -1.36 13.42 -8.72
N TYR A 134 -2.52 13.09 -9.29
CA TYR A 134 -3.77 13.85 -9.18
C TYR A 134 -4.86 13.08 -8.42
N SER A 135 -4.52 11.97 -7.77
CA SER A 135 -5.48 11.13 -7.05
C SER A 135 -5.88 11.77 -5.73
N LEU A 136 -7.20 11.86 -5.48
CA LEU A 136 -7.74 12.25 -4.18
C LEU A 136 -7.45 11.22 -3.07
N ARG A 137 -6.99 10.01 -3.43
CA ARG A 137 -6.59 8.96 -2.47
C ARG A 137 -5.10 8.95 -2.17
N LEU A 138 -4.30 9.81 -2.81
CA LEU A 138 -2.85 9.75 -2.66
C LEU A 138 -2.42 9.85 -1.19
N ASP A 139 -2.97 10.80 -0.44
CA ASP A 139 -2.61 10.96 0.98
C ASP A 139 -3.04 9.75 1.83
N HIS A 140 -4.15 9.10 1.49
CA HIS A 140 -4.59 7.86 2.13
C HIS A 140 -3.64 6.69 1.81
N ASP A 141 -3.33 6.48 0.52
CA ASP A 141 -2.41 5.42 0.07
C ASP A 141 -1.01 5.59 0.70
N ILE A 142 -0.52 6.83 0.79
CA ILE A 142 0.74 7.16 1.46
C ILE A 142 0.66 6.92 2.97
N GLY A 143 -0.45 7.28 3.63
CA GLY A 143 -0.65 7.05 5.05
C GLY A 143 -0.66 5.55 5.42
N VAL A 144 -1.31 4.73 4.59
CA VAL A 144 -1.28 3.26 4.71
C VAL A 144 0.14 2.73 4.54
N ALA A 145 0.86 3.20 3.52
CA ALA A 145 2.24 2.76 3.29
C ALA A 145 3.20 3.21 4.39
N ASP A 146 3.03 4.39 4.97
CA ASP A 146 3.80 4.85 6.14
C ASP A 146 3.49 3.98 7.37
N TRP A 147 2.23 3.61 7.59
CA TRP A 147 1.81 2.75 8.68
C TRP A 147 2.49 1.37 8.61
N PHE A 148 2.45 0.72 7.45
CA PHE A 148 3.11 -0.58 7.26
C PHE A 148 4.63 -0.47 7.23
N THR A 149 5.20 0.60 6.68
CA THR A 149 6.63 0.87 6.75
C THR A 149 7.10 0.99 8.20
N THR A 150 6.31 1.66 9.05
CA THR A 150 6.62 1.79 10.47
C THR A 150 6.66 0.42 11.13
N LEU A 151 5.65 -0.45 10.91
CA LEU A 151 5.69 -1.82 11.41
C LEU A 151 6.87 -2.64 10.89
N ALA A 152 7.17 -2.53 9.60
CA ALA A 152 8.23 -3.30 8.95
C ALA A 152 9.65 -2.89 9.39
N THR A 153 9.80 -1.72 10.01
CA THR A 153 11.10 -1.12 10.35
C THR A 153 11.29 -0.85 11.83
N ASP A 154 10.28 -1.10 12.66
CA ASP A 154 10.37 -0.90 14.10
C ASP A 154 11.32 -1.94 14.74
N PRO A 155 12.45 -1.51 15.33
CA PRO A 155 13.44 -2.43 15.91
C PRO A 155 12.99 -3.03 17.26
N HIS A 156 11.94 -2.48 17.87
CA HIS A 156 11.41 -2.90 19.16
C HIS A 156 10.21 -3.85 19.01
N LEU A 157 9.71 -4.06 17.79
CA LEU A 157 8.65 -5.02 17.53
C LEU A 157 9.18 -6.45 17.71
N PRO A 158 8.64 -7.27 18.64
CA PRO A 158 9.08 -8.65 18.86
C PRO A 158 8.51 -9.62 17.80
N ALA A 159 8.35 -9.15 16.57
CA ALA A 159 7.80 -9.88 15.45
C ALA A 159 8.31 -9.27 14.14
N THR A 160 8.28 -10.05 13.08
CA THR A 160 8.63 -9.62 11.72
C THR A 160 7.37 -9.56 10.87
N LEU A 161 7.19 -8.46 10.14
CA LEU A 161 6.17 -8.38 9.10
C LEU A 161 6.60 -9.24 7.92
N THR A 162 5.96 -10.41 7.77
CA THR A 162 6.27 -11.39 6.72
C THR A 162 5.36 -11.27 5.51
N THR A 163 4.21 -10.60 5.66
CA THR A 163 3.28 -10.36 4.55
C THR A 163 2.71 -8.95 4.65
N TRP A 164 2.66 -8.26 3.50
CA TRP A 164 2.00 -6.97 3.33
C TRP A 164 1.33 -6.92 1.96
N TRP A 165 0.01 -6.86 1.95
CA TRP A 165 -0.78 -6.72 0.72
C TRP A 165 -1.41 -5.33 0.62
N SER A 166 -1.40 -4.80 -0.60
CA SER A 166 -1.94 -3.49 -0.92
C SER A 166 -3.47 -3.49 -0.99
N PRO A 167 -4.12 -2.31 -0.90
CA PRO A 167 -5.56 -2.20 -1.11
C PRO A 167 -5.98 -2.74 -2.49
N THR A 168 -5.11 -2.63 -3.50
CA THR A 168 -5.38 -3.12 -4.85
C THR A 168 -5.41 -4.65 -4.88
N ARG A 169 -4.50 -5.33 -4.20
CA ARG A 169 -4.53 -6.79 -4.06
C ARG A 169 -5.76 -7.23 -3.28
N CYS A 170 -6.01 -6.61 -2.12
CA CYS A 170 -7.18 -6.90 -1.29
C CYS A 170 -8.50 -6.77 -2.08
N ALA A 171 -8.67 -5.68 -2.85
CA ALA A 171 -9.86 -5.48 -3.67
C ALA A 171 -10.03 -6.52 -4.78
N ARG A 172 -8.93 -7.07 -5.34
CA ARG A 172 -9.02 -8.15 -6.33
C ARG A 172 -9.46 -9.47 -5.70
N LEU A 173 -8.95 -9.77 -4.50
CA LEU A 173 -9.20 -11.03 -3.81
C LEU A 173 -10.59 -11.07 -3.15
N TRP A 174 -10.97 -9.97 -2.49
CA TRP A 174 -12.13 -9.94 -1.60
C TRP A 174 -13.13 -8.83 -1.92
N GLY A 175 -12.92 -8.05 -2.98
CA GLY A 175 -13.65 -6.79 -3.19
C GLY A 175 -15.17 -6.88 -3.39
N ASP A 176 -15.70 -8.10 -3.53
CA ASP A 176 -17.14 -8.39 -3.53
C ASP A 176 -17.73 -8.44 -2.11
N LEU A 177 -16.90 -8.73 -1.11
CA LEU A 177 -17.25 -8.85 0.31
C LEU A 177 -16.63 -7.71 1.13
N ALA A 178 -15.30 -7.56 1.10
CA ALA A 178 -14.57 -6.57 1.87
C ALA A 178 -13.42 -5.95 1.08
N ARG A 179 -13.06 -4.71 1.42
CA ARG A 179 -11.99 -3.95 0.73
C ARG A 179 -11.05 -3.32 1.76
N PRO A 180 -10.26 -4.13 2.47
CA PRO A 180 -9.30 -3.59 3.42
C PRO A 180 -8.26 -2.71 2.71
N ASP A 181 -7.82 -1.68 3.43
CA ASP A 181 -6.74 -0.80 3.01
C ASP A 181 -5.38 -1.50 3.07
N GLY A 182 -5.30 -2.62 3.79
CA GLY A 182 -4.19 -3.54 3.67
C GLY A 182 -4.41 -4.83 4.43
N TYR A 183 -3.61 -5.84 4.12
CA TYR A 183 -3.52 -7.06 4.92
C TYR A 183 -2.08 -7.25 5.35
N GLY A 184 -1.89 -7.62 6.62
CA GLY A 184 -0.58 -7.82 7.23
C GLY A 184 -0.48 -9.15 7.96
N ARG A 185 0.71 -9.74 7.96
CA ARG A 185 1.04 -10.89 8.82
C ARG A 185 2.33 -10.62 9.58
N LEU A 186 2.24 -10.63 10.90
CA LEU A 186 3.35 -10.55 11.84
C LEU A 186 3.64 -11.96 12.35
N THR A 187 4.85 -12.43 12.08
CA THR A 187 5.35 -13.71 12.60
C THR A 187 6.27 -13.45 13.79
N PRO A 188 6.16 -14.21 14.89
CA PRO A 188 7.00 -13.97 16.07
C PRO A 188 8.48 -14.12 15.73
N THR A 189 9.33 -13.31 16.35
CA THR A 189 10.75 -13.69 16.47
C THR A 189 10.87 -14.84 17.49
N ALA A 190 12.02 -15.50 17.58
CA ALA A 190 12.19 -16.73 18.40
C ALA A 190 11.72 -16.62 19.87
N SER A 191 11.60 -15.40 20.41
CA SER A 191 11.13 -15.12 21.78
C SER A 191 9.86 -14.26 21.83
N GLY A 192 9.19 -14.06 20.70
CA GLY A 192 8.02 -13.19 20.56
C GLY A 192 6.70 -13.85 20.98
N PRO A 193 5.65 -13.05 21.27
CA PRO A 193 4.29 -13.56 21.48
C PRO A 193 3.77 -14.22 20.19
N VAL A 194 2.66 -14.98 20.26
CA VAL A 194 2.02 -15.60 19.07
C VAL A 194 1.81 -14.56 17.97
N GLY A 195 2.04 -14.95 16.72
CA GLY A 195 1.91 -14.05 15.59
C GLY A 195 0.46 -13.61 15.39
N ILE A 196 0.25 -12.67 14.48
CA ILE A 196 -1.07 -12.18 14.12
C ILE A 196 -1.13 -11.87 12.64
N GLU A 197 -2.24 -12.23 12.01
CA GLU A 197 -2.64 -11.67 10.72
C GLU A 197 -3.81 -10.72 10.93
N PHE A 198 -3.91 -9.70 10.10
CA PHE A 198 -4.93 -8.67 10.27
C PHE A 198 -5.29 -7.98 8.95
N PHE A 199 -6.50 -7.45 8.92
CA PHE A 199 -6.92 -6.41 7.99
C PHE A 199 -6.67 -5.03 8.61
N LEU A 200 -6.30 -4.06 7.78
CA LEU A 200 -6.20 -2.65 8.15
C LEU A 200 -7.31 -1.85 7.46
N GLU A 201 -7.97 -1.01 8.23
CA GLU A 201 -8.76 0.14 7.78
C GLU A 201 -8.07 1.40 8.28
N TYR A 202 -7.68 2.27 7.35
CA TYR A 202 -6.97 3.52 7.64
C TYR A 202 -7.91 4.69 7.39
N ASP A 203 -8.29 5.39 8.46
CA ASP A 203 -9.24 6.48 8.40
C ASP A 203 -8.51 7.83 8.33
N CYS A 204 -8.76 8.59 7.26
CA CYS A 204 -8.25 9.96 7.12
C CYS A 204 -9.13 11.01 7.83
N GLY A 205 -10.23 10.61 8.46
CA GLY A 205 -11.21 11.51 9.06
C GLY A 205 -12.23 12.09 8.08
N THR A 206 -12.15 11.70 6.80
CA THR A 206 -12.96 12.26 5.70
C THR A 206 -14.28 11.54 5.49
N GLU A 207 -14.36 10.26 5.86
CA GLU A 207 -15.60 9.49 5.78
C GLU A 207 -16.46 9.62 7.05
N SER A 208 -17.77 9.40 6.93
CA SER A 208 -18.65 9.33 8.09
C SER A 208 -18.44 8.03 8.86
N LEU A 209 -18.63 8.05 10.18
CA LEU A 209 -18.54 6.83 11.00
C LEU A 209 -19.58 5.76 10.60
N THR A 210 -20.71 6.17 10.02
CA THR A 210 -21.69 5.25 9.42
C THR A 210 -21.11 4.50 8.22
N GLN A 211 -20.27 5.14 7.41
CA GLN A 211 -19.56 4.46 6.32
C GLN A 211 -18.52 3.49 6.85
N VAL A 212 -17.74 3.89 7.85
CA VAL A 212 -16.75 3.02 8.53
C VAL A 212 -17.43 1.75 9.05
N THR A 213 -18.50 1.91 9.83
CA THR A 213 -19.21 0.79 10.47
C THR A 213 -19.93 -0.12 9.48
N ARG A 214 -20.44 0.41 8.36
CA ARG A 214 -21.08 -0.40 7.30
C ARG A 214 -20.14 -1.44 6.71
N LYS A 215 -18.82 -1.20 6.73
CA LYS A 215 -17.81 -2.15 6.25
C LYS A 215 -17.82 -3.46 7.06
N LEU A 216 -18.27 -3.46 8.32
CA LEU A 216 -18.25 -4.64 9.19
C LEU A 216 -19.06 -5.82 8.65
N GLY A 217 -20.20 -5.56 8.00
CA GLY A 217 -20.98 -6.63 7.37
C GLY A 217 -20.20 -7.35 6.27
N GLY A 218 -19.40 -6.62 5.49
CA GLY A 218 -18.53 -7.19 4.48
C GLY A 218 -17.45 -8.11 5.05
N TYR A 219 -16.84 -7.71 6.18
CA TYR A 219 -15.86 -8.53 6.89
C TYR A 219 -16.48 -9.79 7.52
N ALA A 220 -17.67 -9.68 8.10
CA ALA A 220 -18.40 -10.82 8.63
C ALA A 220 -18.74 -11.84 7.52
N ASN A 221 -19.19 -11.35 6.37
CA ASN A 221 -19.46 -12.20 5.20
C ASN A 221 -18.17 -12.84 4.66
N LEU A 222 -17.04 -12.11 4.66
CA LEU A 222 -15.75 -12.67 4.28
C LEU A 222 -15.31 -13.79 5.22
N ALA A 223 -15.47 -13.60 6.53
CA ALA A 223 -15.17 -14.63 7.52
C ALA A 223 -16.06 -15.86 7.33
N ALA A 224 -17.36 -15.68 7.09
CA ALA A 224 -18.29 -16.76 6.81
C ALA A 224 -17.94 -17.52 5.51
N ALA A 225 -17.57 -16.81 4.45
CA ALA A 225 -17.25 -17.41 3.15
C ALA A 225 -15.92 -18.16 3.14
N THR A 226 -14.94 -17.73 3.93
CA THR A 226 -13.58 -18.31 3.94
C THR A 226 -13.33 -19.25 5.12
N GLY A 227 -14.15 -19.18 6.17
CA GLY A 227 -13.90 -19.83 7.45
C GLY A 227 -12.74 -19.20 8.24
N LEU A 228 -12.15 -18.10 7.75
CA LEU A 228 -11.02 -17.43 8.37
C LEU A 228 -11.49 -16.19 9.14
N THR A 229 -11.31 -16.21 10.45
CA THR A 229 -11.58 -15.04 11.31
C THR A 229 -10.33 -14.17 11.38
N THR A 230 -10.16 -13.27 10.41
CA THR A 230 -9.03 -12.30 10.43
C THR A 230 -9.46 -11.02 11.16
N PRO A 231 -8.75 -10.60 12.22
CA PRO A 231 -9.09 -9.40 12.97
C PRO A 231 -8.93 -8.12 12.12
N LEU A 232 -9.78 -7.14 12.43
CA LEU A 232 -9.81 -5.83 11.80
C LEU A 232 -9.16 -4.78 12.70
N LEU A 233 -8.07 -4.19 12.23
CA LEU A 233 -7.41 -3.05 12.87
C LEU A 233 -7.90 -1.76 12.23
N VAL A 234 -8.45 -0.86 13.02
CA VAL A 234 -8.91 0.45 12.56
C VAL A 234 -7.98 1.53 13.11
N TRP A 235 -7.25 2.19 12.22
CA TRP A 235 -6.36 3.29 12.55
C TRP A 235 -7.07 4.63 12.31
N LEU A 236 -7.26 5.41 13.37
CA LEU A 236 -7.99 6.67 13.35
C LEU A 236 -7.05 7.87 13.51
N PRO A 237 -7.43 9.05 13.01
CA PRO A 237 -6.56 10.22 13.07
C PRO A 237 -6.51 10.81 14.49
N THR A 238 -7.62 10.75 15.24
CA THR A 238 -7.73 11.37 16.57
C THR A 238 -8.40 10.49 17.60
N SER A 239 -8.04 10.68 18.87
CA SER A 239 -8.57 9.95 20.03
C SER A 239 -10.05 10.25 20.25
N GLN A 240 -10.49 11.47 19.93
CA GLN A 240 -11.91 11.84 19.95
C GLN A 240 -12.71 11.06 18.90
N ARG A 241 -12.16 10.96 17.68
CA ARG A 241 -12.79 10.20 16.61
C ARG A 241 -12.78 8.71 16.92
N GLU A 242 -11.69 8.18 17.49
CA GLU A 242 -11.63 6.80 18.00
C GLU A 242 -12.73 6.53 19.03
N ALA A 243 -12.90 7.38 20.05
CA ALA A 243 -13.93 7.18 21.07
C ALA A 243 -15.34 7.07 20.46
N THR A 244 -15.66 7.95 19.52
CA THR A 244 -16.96 7.94 18.83
C THR A 244 -17.10 6.72 17.91
N ALA A 245 -16.04 6.39 17.16
CA ALA A 245 -16.00 5.22 16.29
C ALA A 245 -16.18 3.92 17.08
N ARG A 246 -15.54 3.79 18.23
CA ARG A 246 -15.66 2.61 19.09
C ARG A 246 -17.09 2.36 19.54
N THR A 247 -17.83 3.39 19.94
CA THR A 247 -19.25 3.26 20.29
C THR A 247 -20.07 2.76 19.09
N ALA A 248 -19.87 3.35 17.91
CA ALA A 248 -20.60 2.96 16.70
C ALA A 248 -20.22 1.55 16.20
N LEU A 249 -18.94 1.20 16.25
CA LEU A 249 -18.41 -0.12 15.91
C LEU A 249 -18.97 -1.18 16.86
N ALA A 250 -19.00 -0.92 18.17
CA ALA A 250 -19.55 -1.85 19.16
C ALA A 250 -21.05 -2.10 18.93
N ALA A 251 -21.83 -1.04 18.69
CA ALA A 251 -23.24 -1.16 18.39
C ALA A 251 -23.50 -1.96 17.11
N THR A 252 -22.71 -1.72 16.06
CA THR A 252 -22.84 -2.42 14.77
C THR A 252 -22.40 -3.88 14.88
N ALA A 253 -21.28 -4.15 15.55
CA ALA A 253 -20.76 -5.49 15.76
C ALA A 253 -21.73 -6.38 16.54
N ALA A 254 -22.43 -5.82 17.54
CA ALA A 254 -23.45 -6.52 18.30
C ALA A 254 -24.69 -6.92 17.46
N GLY A 255 -24.94 -6.23 16.33
CA GLY A 255 -26.03 -6.53 15.41
C GLY A 255 -25.67 -7.47 14.26
N LEU A 256 -24.42 -7.95 14.18
CA LEU A 256 -24.01 -8.94 13.17
C LEU A 256 -24.64 -10.30 13.49
N GLU A 257 -24.91 -11.11 12.46
CA GLU A 257 -25.43 -12.48 12.62
C GLU A 257 -24.47 -13.36 13.44
N HIS A 258 -23.16 -13.17 13.26
CA HIS A 258 -22.11 -13.85 14.00
C HIS A 258 -21.09 -12.85 14.57
N PRO A 259 -21.38 -12.17 15.70
CA PRO A 259 -20.53 -11.10 16.25
C PRO A 259 -19.09 -11.53 16.56
N ASP A 260 -18.90 -12.81 16.91
CA ASP A 260 -17.60 -13.38 17.26
C ASP A 260 -16.65 -13.59 16.06
N THR A 261 -17.14 -13.40 14.83
CA THR A 261 -16.35 -13.61 13.60
C THR A 261 -15.44 -12.44 13.23
N VAL A 262 -15.73 -11.23 13.75
CA VAL A 262 -14.97 -10.01 13.44
C VAL A 262 -14.43 -9.42 14.73
N SER A 263 -13.22 -9.83 15.10
CA SER A 263 -12.47 -9.19 16.18
C SER A 263 -11.93 -7.84 15.72
N ILE A 264 -12.20 -6.77 16.46
CA ILE A 264 -11.86 -5.40 16.06
C ILE A 264 -10.93 -4.78 17.10
N ALA A 265 -9.86 -4.10 16.70
CA ALA A 265 -9.12 -3.19 17.58
C ALA A 265 -8.98 -1.81 16.93
N THR A 266 -8.96 -0.78 17.77
CA THR A 266 -8.79 0.60 17.32
C THR A 266 -7.52 1.22 17.90
N ALA A 267 -6.93 2.15 17.17
CA ALA A 267 -5.88 3.03 17.67
C ALA A 267 -6.06 4.43 17.07
N ALA A 268 -5.54 5.45 17.75
CA ALA A 268 -5.55 6.83 17.27
C ALA A 268 -4.13 7.36 17.13
N ALA A 269 -3.84 8.04 16.01
CA ALA A 269 -2.53 8.58 15.70
C ALA A 269 -2.06 9.66 16.70
N ASP A 270 -2.99 10.43 17.27
CA ASP A 270 -2.71 11.49 18.25
C ASP A 270 -2.62 10.99 19.70
N HIS A 271 -2.90 9.70 19.97
CA HIS A 271 -3.00 9.19 21.33
C HIS A 271 -1.68 9.37 22.09
N GLN A 272 -0.58 9.03 21.44
CA GLN A 272 0.77 9.27 21.94
C GLN A 272 1.65 9.66 20.74
N PRO A 273 1.85 10.98 20.50
CA PRO A 273 2.61 11.45 19.36
C PRO A 273 4.01 10.83 19.31
N GLY A 274 4.41 10.35 18.12
CA GLY A 274 5.68 9.65 17.92
C GLY A 274 5.63 8.15 18.24
N MET A 275 4.56 7.66 18.87
CA MET A 275 4.33 6.23 19.03
C MET A 275 3.58 5.69 17.82
N GLY A 276 4.27 4.86 17.04
CA GLY A 276 3.72 4.22 15.86
C GLY A 276 2.82 3.01 16.17
N PRO A 277 2.30 2.34 15.13
CA PRO A 277 1.43 1.17 15.26
C PRO A 277 2.06 -0.04 15.96
N ALA A 278 3.38 -0.11 16.09
CA ALA A 278 4.05 -1.16 16.84
C ALA A 278 3.90 -0.98 18.36
N GLY A 279 3.71 0.26 18.83
CA GLY A 279 3.62 0.60 20.24
C GLY A 279 2.32 0.15 20.91
N PRO A 280 2.21 0.30 22.24
CA PRO A 280 1.01 0.00 23.01
C PRO A 280 -0.11 1.04 22.78
N VAL A 281 -0.60 1.15 21.55
CA VAL A 281 -1.63 2.13 21.14
C VAL A 281 -2.96 1.47 20.80
N TRP A 282 -3.07 0.14 20.88
CA TRP A 282 -4.27 -0.58 20.46
C TRP A 282 -5.23 -0.85 21.60
N LEU A 283 -6.51 -0.66 21.32
CA LEU A 283 -7.63 -1.03 22.19
C LEU A 283 -8.50 -2.08 21.49
N PRO A 284 -8.50 -3.34 21.95
CA PRO A 284 -9.49 -4.32 21.53
C PRO A 284 -10.91 -3.80 21.77
N LEU A 285 -11.78 -4.01 20.80
CA LEU A 285 -13.22 -3.85 20.93
C LEU A 285 -13.74 -5.10 21.64
N HIS A 286 -14.18 -4.94 22.88
CA HIS A 286 -14.94 -5.94 23.60
C HIS A 286 -16.32 -5.34 23.93
N PRO A 287 -17.35 -6.15 24.17
CA PRO A 287 -18.50 -5.65 24.93
C PRO A 287 -17.97 -4.99 26.21
N ALA A 288 -18.40 -3.75 26.45
CA ALA A 288 -17.74 -2.80 27.34
C ALA A 288 -17.41 -3.40 28.73
N PRO A 289 -16.13 -3.52 29.12
CA PRO A 289 -15.79 -3.88 30.49
C PRO A 289 -16.07 -2.71 31.44
N ALA A 290 -16.38 -3.02 32.70
CA ALA A 290 -16.63 -2.03 33.76
C ALA A 290 -15.41 -1.14 34.12
N ARG A 291 -14.23 -1.40 33.56
CA ARG A 291 -13.00 -0.62 33.76
C ARG A 291 -12.25 -0.38 32.44
N PRO A 292 -11.60 0.80 32.28
CA PRO A 292 -10.72 1.05 31.16
C PRO A 292 -9.59 0.02 31.14
N ARG A 293 -9.42 -0.69 30.02
CA ARG A 293 -8.26 -1.56 29.82
C ARG A 293 -7.07 -0.73 29.34
N PRO A 294 -5.83 -1.08 29.75
CA PRO A 294 -4.66 -0.46 29.16
C PRO A 294 -4.60 -0.76 27.67
N ARG A 295 -4.03 0.18 26.91
CA ARG A 295 -3.68 -0.06 25.51
C ARG A 295 -2.57 -1.10 25.42
N ILE A 296 -2.57 -1.89 24.37
CA ILE A 296 -1.65 -3.00 24.15
C ILE A 296 -0.95 -2.88 22.79
N THR A 297 0.15 -3.61 22.61
CA THR A 297 0.89 -3.64 21.34
C THR A 297 0.12 -4.44 20.30
N VAL A 298 0.43 -4.21 19.01
CA VAL A 298 -0.19 -4.98 17.91
C VAL A 298 0.03 -6.49 18.06
N THR A 299 1.18 -6.91 18.59
CA THR A 299 1.50 -8.33 18.83
C THR A 299 0.76 -8.92 20.03
N ALA A 300 0.41 -8.11 21.03
CA ALA A 300 -0.37 -8.55 22.17
C ALA A 300 -1.87 -8.74 21.85
N LEU A 301 -2.34 -8.23 20.70
CA LEU A 301 -3.73 -8.41 20.26
C LEU A 301 -4.10 -9.88 20.06
N ALA A 302 -3.17 -10.74 19.63
CA ALA A 302 -3.41 -12.17 19.50
C ALA A 302 -3.87 -12.78 20.84
N SER A 303 -3.26 -12.36 21.95
CA SER A 303 -3.64 -12.80 23.30
C SER A 303 -4.97 -12.22 23.77
N ALA A 304 -5.38 -11.06 23.26
CA ALA A 304 -6.67 -10.45 23.57
C ALA A 304 -7.86 -11.20 22.92
N TRP A 305 -7.57 -12.00 21.89
CA TRP A 305 -8.55 -12.81 21.19
C TRP A 305 -8.12 -14.29 21.13
N PRO A 306 -8.19 -15.04 22.24
CA PRO A 306 -7.67 -16.42 22.31
C PRO A 306 -8.29 -17.41 21.29
N ARG A 307 -9.45 -17.06 20.71
CA ARG A 307 -10.13 -17.82 19.66
C ARG A 307 -9.48 -17.65 18.29
N LEU A 308 -8.75 -16.55 18.08
CA LEU A 308 -7.93 -16.30 16.90
C LEU A 308 -6.62 -17.04 17.05
N ARG A 309 -6.63 -18.35 16.82
CA ARG A 309 -5.38 -19.05 16.60
C ARG A 309 -4.90 -18.68 15.21
N LEU A 310 -3.65 -18.24 15.06
CA LEU A 310 -3.00 -18.31 13.76
C LEU A 310 -3.06 -19.77 13.32
N THR A 311 -4.02 -20.08 12.46
CA THR A 311 -4.10 -21.38 11.83
C THR A 311 -2.95 -21.52 10.85
N THR A 312 -2.56 -22.76 10.56
CA THR A 312 -1.71 -23.04 9.40
C THR A 312 -2.37 -22.45 8.15
N ALA A 313 -3.67 -22.71 7.97
CA ALA A 313 -4.47 -22.06 6.94
C ALA A 313 -4.44 -20.54 7.12
N SER A 314 -3.86 -19.85 6.13
CA SER A 314 -3.82 -18.39 6.06
C SER A 314 -4.44 -17.92 4.77
N HIS A 315 -4.90 -16.67 4.74
CA HIS A 315 -5.27 -16.03 3.49
C HIS A 315 -4.12 -16.12 2.47
N SER A 316 -2.86 -16.05 2.91
CA SER A 316 -1.69 -16.16 2.04
C SER A 316 -1.57 -17.52 1.35
N GLU A 317 -1.88 -18.60 2.05
CA GLU A 317 -1.84 -19.95 1.47
C GLU A 317 -3.03 -20.19 0.53
N ALA A 318 -4.22 -19.72 0.90
CA ALA A 318 -5.44 -19.87 0.10
C ALA A 318 -5.38 -19.08 -1.23
N THR A 319 -4.64 -17.96 -1.25
CA THR A 319 -4.55 -17.06 -2.42
C THR A 319 -3.47 -17.46 -3.44
N ALA A 320 -2.54 -18.36 -3.09
CA ALA A 320 -1.52 -18.85 -4.01
C ALA A 320 -2.11 -19.55 -5.26
N ALA A 321 -3.36 -20.01 -5.18
CA ALA A 321 -4.10 -20.63 -6.29
C ALA A 321 -5.05 -19.66 -7.03
N ASP A 322 -5.18 -18.41 -6.59
CA ASP A 322 -6.14 -17.45 -7.14
C ASP A 322 -5.59 -16.72 -8.38
N GLN A 323 -6.15 -17.05 -9.55
CA GLN A 323 -5.75 -16.49 -10.86
C GLN A 323 -5.98 -14.97 -10.97
N ARG A 324 -6.68 -14.33 -10.02
CA ARG A 324 -6.83 -12.87 -9.95
C ARG A 324 -5.52 -12.18 -9.53
N VAL A 325 -4.58 -12.92 -8.95
CA VAL A 325 -3.23 -12.47 -8.58
C VAL A 325 -2.23 -12.96 -9.64
N VAL A 326 -1.57 -12.00 -10.29
CA VAL A 326 -0.64 -12.31 -11.40
C VAL A 326 0.77 -12.61 -10.89
N ILE A 327 1.21 -11.87 -9.87
CA ILE A 327 2.53 -12.02 -9.23
C ILE A 327 2.30 -12.12 -7.72
N ALA A 328 3.06 -13.01 -7.07
CA ALA A 328 3.08 -13.14 -5.62
C ALA A 328 3.44 -11.82 -4.91
N ALA A 329 3.05 -11.69 -3.65
CA ALA A 329 3.41 -10.52 -2.87
C ALA A 329 4.93 -10.44 -2.69
N PRO A 330 5.58 -9.29 -2.97
CA PRO A 330 6.95 -9.11 -2.52
C PRO A 330 6.99 -9.17 -0.98
N PRO A 331 8.07 -9.71 -0.38
CA PRO A 331 8.26 -9.62 1.06
C PRO A 331 8.35 -8.14 1.48
N PRO A 332 7.93 -7.76 2.70
CA PRO A 332 7.95 -6.35 3.14
C PRO A 332 9.35 -5.72 3.22
N ARG A 333 10.41 -6.53 3.25
CA ARG A 333 11.81 -6.11 3.30
C ARG A 333 12.58 -6.75 2.13
N PRO A 334 13.62 -6.07 1.60
CA PRO A 334 14.45 -6.66 0.55
C PRO A 334 15.23 -7.88 1.09
N PRO A 335 15.69 -8.78 0.20
CA PRO A 335 16.55 -9.89 0.59
C PRO A 335 17.83 -9.40 1.28
N GLU A 336 18.27 -10.13 2.31
CA GLU A 336 19.44 -9.77 3.14
C GLU A 336 20.77 -9.90 2.41
N GLN A 337 20.84 -10.73 1.36
CA GLN A 337 22.06 -10.96 0.60
C GLN A 337 22.04 -10.21 -0.74
N GLU A 338 22.91 -9.20 -0.86
CA GLU A 338 23.46 -8.80 -2.17
C GLU A 338 24.57 -9.81 -2.51
N THR A 339 24.22 -11.00 -2.99
CA THR A 339 25.23 -11.86 -3.60
C THR A 339 25.75 -11.12 -4.83
N ARG A 340 27.03 -10.78 -4.77
CA ARG A 340 27.72 -9.92 -5.72
C ARG A 340 28.16 -10.69 -6.96
#